data_AF-A0AB74E4E4-F1
#
_entry.id   AF-A0AB74E4E4-F1
#
_cell.length_a   1.000
_cell.length_b   1.000
_cell.length_c   1.000
_cell.angle_alpha   90.00
_cell.angle_beta   90.00
_cell.angle_gamma   90.00
#
_symmetry.space_group_name_H-M   'P 1'
#
loop_
_entity.id
_entity.type
_entity.pdbx_description
1 polymer ?
#
loop_
_entity_poly.entity_id
_entity_poly.type
_entity_poly.pdbx_seq_one_letter_code
_entity_poly.pdbx_strand_id
1 'polypeptide(L)'
;MQDSIFNLLTEEQLRGRNTLKWNYFGPDVVPLWLAEMDFPTAPAVLDGVRACVDNEEFGYPPLGEDSLPRATADWCRQRYGWCPRPDWVRVVPDVLKGMEVVVEFLTRPESPVALPFPAYMPFFDVLHVTGRQRVEVPMVQQ
;
A
#
# COMPACT_ATOMS: atom_id res chain seq x y z
N MET A 1 28.96 14.46 -5.38
CA MET A 1 27.55 14.69 -4.96
C MET A 1 26.55 14.42 -6.10
N GLN A 2 27.00 14.06 -7.32
CA GLN A 2 26.12 13.75 -8.46
C GLN A 2 25.52 12.33 -8.46
N ASP A 3 26.10 11.34 -7.77
CA ASP A 3 25.71 9.92 -7.89
C ASP A 3 24.78 9.44 -6.78
N SER A 4 23.75 10.21 -6.46
CA SER A 4 22.78 9.85 -5.43
C SER A 4 21.50 9.31 -6.08
N ILE A 5 20.96 8.19 -5.57
CA ILE A 5 19.66 7.64 -6.00
C ILE A 5 18.53 8.68 -5.91
N PHE A 6 18.68 9.66 -5.01
CA PHE A 6 17.76 10.78 -4.81
C PHE A 6 17.74 11.80 -5.96
N ASN A 7 18.73 11.79 -6.85
CA ASN A 7 18.83 12.72 -7.99
C ASN A 7 18.52 12.05 -9.33
N LEU A 8 18.02 10.81 -9.33
CA LEU A 8 17.76 10.06 -10.57
C LEU A 8 16.55 10.57 -11.36
N LEU A 9 15.66 11.33 -10.73
CA LEU A 9 14.48 11.90 -11.36
C LEU A 9 14.51 13.42 -11.24
N THR A 10 14.19 14.10 -12.33
CA THR A 10 13.97 15.55 -12.32
C THR A 10 12.55 15.87 -11.89
N GLU A 11 12.32 17.09 -11.39
CA GLU A 11 10.98 17.59 -11.10
C GLU A 11 10.07 17.55 -12.34
N GLU A 12 10.61 17.90 -13.52
CA GLU A 12 9.87 17.82 -14.78
C GLU A 12 9.38 16.39 -15.06
N GLN A 13 10.23 15.38 -14.84
CA GLN A 13 9.84 13.98 -14.98
C GLN A 13 8.78 13.58 -13.95
N LEU A 14 8.91 14.03 -12.70
CA LEU A 14 7.95 13.71 -11.64
C LEU A 14 6.58 14.32 -11.89
N ARG A 15 6.51 15.58 -12.34
CA ARG A 15 5.25 16.22 -12.76
C ARG A 15 4.67 15.54 -14.00
N GLY A 16 5.51 15.22 -14.99
CA GLY A 16 5.12 14.54 -16.22
C GLY A 16 4.55 13.13 -16.05
N ARG A 17 4.75 12.48 -14.88
CA ARG A 17 4.10 11.20 -14.54
C ARG A 17 2.59 11.33 -14.29
N ASN A 18 2.07 12.55 -14.14
CA ASN A 18 0.65 12.81 -13.87
C ASN A 18 0.12 12.11 -12.60
N THR A 19 0.96 11.91 -11.59
CA THR A 19 0.53 11.36 -10.28
C THR A 19 0.02 12.48 -9.36
N LEU A 20 -0.82 12.10 -8.38
CA LEU A 20 -1.49 13.03 -7.48
C LEU A 20 -0.50 13.91 -6.70
N LYS A 21 0.58 13.32 -6.18
CA LYS A 21 1.56 14.02 -5.35
C LYS A 21 2.08 15.30 -6.01
N TRP A 22 2.50 15.21 -7.27
CA TRP A 22 3.16 16.31 -8.01
C TRP A 22 2.22 17.22 -8.80
N ASN A 23 0.92 16.89 -8.86
CA ASN A 23 -0.06 17.62 -9.66
C ASN A 23 -1.27 18.15 -8.85
N TYR A 24 -1.32 17.92 -7.54
CA TYR A 24 -2.40 18.44 -6.70
C TYR A 24 -2.29 19.95 -6.45
N PHE A 25 -1.08 20.44 -6.18
CA PHE A 25 -0.79 21.86 -5.96
C PHE A 25 -0.17 22.51 -7.20
N GLY A 26 -0.18 23.85 -7.23
CA GLY A 26 0.47 24.64 -8.27
C GLY A 26 1.98 24.40 -8.41
N PRO A 27 2.59 24.85 -9.52
CA PRO A 27 4.01 24.62 -9.80
C PRO A 27 4.96 25.31 -8.82
N ASP A 28 4.47 26.28 -8.05
CA ASP A 28 5.19 27.00 -6.99
C ASP A 28 5.26 26.23 -5.66
N VAL A 29 4.63 25.06 -5.57
CA VAL A 29 4.61 24.22 -4.38
C VAL A 29 5.47 22.96 -4.58
N VAL A 30 6.38 22.72 -3.63
CA VAL A 30 7.14 21.46 -3.53
C VAL A 30 6.32 20.44 -2.71
N PRO A 31 5.91 19.30 -3.30
CA PRO A 31 4.99 18.38 -2.65
C PRO A 31 5.70 17.41 -1.70
N LEU A 32 5.53 17.60 -0.39
CA LEU A 32 6.12 16.76 0.67
C LEU A 32 5.07 16.08 1.57
N TRP A 33 3.86 15.87 1.05
CA TRP A 33 2.68 15.52 1.87
C TRP A 33 2.16 14.10 1.67
N LEU A 34 2.23 13.55 0.45
CA LEU A 34 1.71 12.22 0.13
C LEU A 34 2.82 11.17 0.24
N ALA A 35 2.48 10.00 0.78
CA ALA A 35 3.39 8.86 0.95
C ALA A 35 3.67 8.11 -0.37
N GLU A 36 4.12 8.86 -1.39
CA GLU A 36 4.61 8.37 -2.67
C GLU A 36 6.08 8.79 -2.82
N MET A 37 6.93 7.87 -3.25
CA MET A 37 8.38 8.07 -3.30
C MET A 37 8.82 8.68 -4.63
N ASP A 38 9.79 9.60 -4.58
CA ASP A 38 10.37 10.24 -5.77
C ASP A 38 11.57 9.44 -6.30
N PHE A 39 11.43 8.12 -6.36
CA PHE A 39 12.45 7.21 -6.90
C PHE A 39 11.98 6.53 -8.17
N PRO A 40 12.91 6.08 -9.04
CA PRO A 40 12.56 5.15 -10.09
C PRO A 40 12.01 3.84 -9.51
N THR A 41 11.00 3.28 -10.16
CA THR A 41 10.53 1.93 -9.88
C THR A 41 11.68 0.93 -10.10
N ALA A 42 11.79 -0.07 -9.24
CA ALA A 42 12.83 -1.09 -9.36
C ALA A 42 12.77 -1.79 -10.75
N PRO A 43 13.92 -2.02 -11.42
CA PRO A 43 13.94 -2.62 -12.75
C PRO A 43 13.16 -3.94 -12.84
N ALA A 44 13.31 -4.83 -11.85
CA ALA A 44 12.60 -6.11 -11.81
C ALA A 44 11.06 -5.96 -11.84
N VAL A 45 10.52 -4.88 -11.25
CA VAL A 45 9.07 -4.60 -11.30
C VAL A 45 8.67 -4.10 -12.68
N LEU A 46 9.44 -3.17 -13.27
CA LEU A 46 9.18 -2.66 -14.61
C LEU A 46 9.26 -3.77 -15.67
N ASP A 47 10.24 -4.66 -15.55
CA ASP A 47 10.43 -5.78 -16.48
C ASP A 47 9.28 -6.79 -16.37
N GLY A 48 8.79 -7.07 -15.15
CA GLY A 48 7.60 -7.89 -14.95
C GLY A 48 6.35 -7.27 -15.59
N VAL A 49 6.12 -5.97 -15.38
CA VAL A 49 4.98 -5.26 -16.00
C VAL A 49 5.08 -5.28 -17.53
N ARG A 50 6.27 -5.04 -18.09
CA ARG A 50 6.49 -5.11 -19.55
C ARG A 50 6.21 -6.50 -20.10
N ALA A 51 6.68 -7.54 -19.42
CA ALA A 51 6.42 -8.93 -19.84
C ALA A 51 4.92 -9.24 -19.88
N CYS A 52 4.15 -8.82 -18.87
CA CYS A 52 2.69 -8.98 -18.88
C CYS A 52 2.02 -8.25 -20.05
N VAL A 53 2.51 -7.06 -20.41
CA VAL A 53 2.02 -6.31 -21.59
C VAL A 53 2.37 -7.02 -22.89
N ASP A 54 3.63 -7.45 -23.05
CA ASP A 54 4.13 -8.13 -24.25
C ASP A 54 3.41 -9.48 -24.48
N ASN A 55 2.99 -10.15 -23.40
CA ASN A 55 2.23 -11.39 -23.43
C ASN A 55 0.70 -11.20 -23.50
N GLU A 56 0.21 -9.96 -23.50
CA GLU A 56 -1.23 -9.63 -23.48
C GLU A 56 -2.00 -10.25 -22.30
N GLU A 57 -1.41 -10.28 -21.11
CA GLU A 57 -1.99 -10.87 -19.88
C GLU A 57 -3.09 -9.98 -19.26
N PHE A 58 -4.13 -9.65 -20.03
CA PHE A 58 -5.23 -8.76 -19.62
C PHE A 58 -6.53 -9.51 -19.26
N GLY A 59 -6.51 -10.84 -19.37
CA GLY A 59 -7.64 -11.71 -19.05
C GLY A 59 -7.73 -12.08 -17.57
N TYR A 60 -8.60 -13.04 -17.26
CA TYR A 60 -8.69 -13.59 -15.92
C TYR A 60 -7.43 -14.42 -15.59
N PRO A 61 -6.83 -14.24 -14.40
CA PRO A 61 -5.70 -15.05 -13.97
C PRO A 61 -6.14 -16.51 -13.74
N PRO A 62 -5.24 -17.48 -13.94
CA PRO A 62 -5.50 -18.88 -13.64
C PRO A 62 -5.84 -19.08 -12.15
N LEU A 63 -6.88 -19.86 -11.88
CA LEU A 63 -7.32 -20.15 -10.51
C LEU A 63 -6.31 -21.08 -9.81
N GLY A 64 -5.85 -20.67 -8.63
CA GLY A 64 -4.98 -21.49 -7.78
C GLY A 64 -3.48 -21.43 -8.10
N GLU A 65 -3.07 -20.60 -9.06
CA GLU A 65 -1.65 -20.45 -9.46
C GLU A 65 -1.01 -19.16 -8.92
N ASP A 66 -1.56 -18.60 -7.85
CA ASP A 66 -1.03 -17.37 -7.25
C ASP A 66 0.30 -17.64 -6.53
N SER A 67 1.37 -17.03 -7.05
CA SER A 67 2.71 -17.11 -6.47
C SER A 67 2.95 -16.11 -5.34
N LEU A 68 2.10 -15.09 -5.21
CA LEU A 68 2.25 -14.00 -4.22
C LEU A 68 2.22 -14.50 -2.76
N PRO A 69 1.36 -15.45 -2.36
CA PRO A 69 1.37 -16.01 -1.00
C PRO A 69 2.72 -16.59 -0.59
N ARG A 70 3.34 -17.37 -1.49
CA ARG A 70 4.64 -17.98 -1.23
C ARG A 70 5.76 -16.94 -1.24
N ALA A 71 5.76 -16.05 -2.24
CA ALA A 71 6.75 -14.97 -2.32
C ALA A 71 6.73 -14.08 -1.06
N THR A 72 5.54 -13.75 -0.55
CA THR A 72 5.37 -12.97 0.68
C THR A 72 5.93 -13.71 1.90
N ALA A 73 5.60 -14.99 2.05
CA ALA A 73 6.09 -15.79 3.17
C ALA A 73 7.63 -15.93 3.17
N ASP A 74 8.22 -16.16 2.00
CA ASP A 74 9.67 -16.25 1.84
C ASP A 74 10.35 -14.90 2.13
N TRP A 75 9.77 -13.78 1.68
CA TRP A 75 10.25 -12.44 1.99
C TRP A 75 10.21 -12.14 3.49
N CYS A 76 9.09 -12.42 4.16
CA CYS A 76 8.95 -12.24 5.60
C CYS A 76 9.99 -13.05 6.39
N ARG A 77 10.27 -14.29 5.95
CA ARG A 77 11.28 -15.14 6.58
C ARG A 77 12.67 -14.55 6.43
N GLN A 78 13.04 -14.14 5.22
CA GLN A 78 14.37 -13.59 4.95
C GLN A 78 14.60 -12.25 5.64
N ARG A 79 13.60 -11.37 5.63
CA ARG A 79 13.75 -9.98 6.07
C ARG A 79 13.53 -9.78 7.57
N TYR A 80 12.64 -10.56 8.17
CA TYR A 80 12.19 -10.39 9.56
C TYR A 80 12.35 -11.67 10.41
N GLY A 81 12.78 -12.79 9.83
CA GLY A 81 12.81 -14.09 10.54
C GLY A 81 11.41 -14.65 10.82
N TRP A 82 10.35 -14.04 10.29
CA TRP A 82 8.97 -14.45 10.51
C TRP A 82 8.54 -15.44 9.42
N CYS A 83 8.06 -16.62 9.81
CA CYS A 83 7.70 -17.71 8.90
C CYS A 83 6.17 -17.92 8.83
N PRO A 84 5.38 -17.01 8.22
CA PRO A 84 3.97 -17.26 8.01
C PRO A 84 3.79 -18.42 7.02
N ARG A 85 2.71 -19.21 7.18
CA ARG A 85 2.38 -20.23 6.19
C ARG A 85 1.78 -19.56 4.95
N PRO A 86 2.15 -19.96 3.71
CA PRO A 86 1.58 -19.38 2.51
C PRO A 86 0.05 -19.44 2.46
N ASP A 87 -0.56 -20.49 3.01
CA ASP A 87 -2.02 -20.64 3.05
C ASP A 87 -2.73 -19.67 4.01
N TRP A 88 -1.99 -18.90 4.83
CA TRP A 88 -2.52 -17.78 5.62
C TRP A 88 -2.52 -16.46 4.85
N VAL A 89 -1.77 -16.35 3.75
CA VAL A 89 -1.68 -15.12 2.96
C VAL A 89 -2.84 -15.09 1.97
N ARG A 90 -3.53 -13.94 1.90
CA ARG A 90 -4.61 -13.67 0.95
C ARG A 90 -4.30 -12.37 0.22
N VAL A 91 -4.44 -12.39 -1.10
CA VAL A 91 -4.29 -11.18 -1.93
C VAL A 91 -5.57 -10.36 -1.83
N VAL A 92 -5.39 -9.07 -1.58
CA VAL A 92 -6.44 -8.05 -1.54
C VAL A 92 -6.00 -6.90 -2.44
N PRO A 93 -6.94 -6.12 -3.02
CA PRO A 93 -6.60 -5.05 -3.94
C PRO A 93 -5.78 -3.93 -3.28
N ASP A 94 -6.00 -3.70 -1.98
CA ASP A 94 -5.23 -2.74 -1.17
C ASP A 94 -5.39 -3.02 0.34
N VAL A 95 -4.64 -2.29 1.16
CA VAL A 95 -4.65 -2.44 2.63
C VAL A 95 -5.98 -2.02 3.25
N LEU A 96 -6.64 -0.97 2.75
CA LEU A 96 -7.92 -0.49 3.29
C LEU A 96 -9.01 -1.53 3.10
N LYS A 97 -9.08 -2.17 1.92
CA LYS A 97 -10.00 -3.27 1.68
C LYS A 97 -9.71 -4.47 2.56
N GLY A 98 -8.43 -4.79 2.79
CA GLY A 98 -8.03 -5.81 3.75
C GLY A 98 -8.57 -5.54 5.16
N MET A 99 -8.46 -4.30 5.63
CA MET A 99 -9.00 -3.91 6.94
C MET A 99 -10.53 -3.93 6.99
N GLU A 100 -11.21 -3.47 5.94
CA GLU A 100 -12.67 -3.52 5.83
C GLU A 100 -13.16 -4.96 6.04
N VAL A 101 -12.61 -5.91 5.30
CA VAL A 101 -12.95 -7.35 5.43
C VAL A 101 -12.69 -7.87 6.84
N VAL A 102 -11.54 -7.51 7.43
CA VAL A 102 -11.17 -7.95 8.79
C VAL A 102 -12.15 -7.39 9.82
N VAL A 103 -12.49 -6.11 9.74
CA VAL A 103 -13.46 -5.47 10.64
C VAL A 103 -14.83 -6.11 10.47
N GLU A 104 -15.29 -6.32 9.24
CA GLU A 104 -16.58 -6.94 8.96
C GLU A 104 -16.69 -8.36 9.52
N PHE A 105 -15.64 -9.16 9.35
CA PHE A 105 -15.66 -10.58 9.70
C PHE A 105 -15.37 -10.85 11.19
N LEU A 106 -14.48 -10.06 11.81
CA LEU A 106 -14.04 -10.31 13.19
C LEU A 106 -14.81 -9.51 14.25
N THR A 107 -15.69 -8.60 13.84
CA THR A 107 -16.44 -7.75 14.78
C THR A 107 -17.94 -7.86 14.54
N ARG A 108 -18.73 -7.71 15.60
CA ARG A 108 -20.19 -7.61 15.47
C ARG A 108 -20.57 -6.24 14.88
N PRO A 109 -21.70 -6.13 14.18
CA PRO A 109 -22.26 -4.82 13.81
C PRO A 109 -22.30 -3.88 15.02
N GLU A 110 -22.00 -2.61 14.78
CA GLU A 110 -22.00 -1.52 15.79
C GLU A 110 -20.97 -1.66 16.92
N SER A 111 -20.18 -2.74 16.98
CA SER A 111 -19.18 -2.89 18.02
C SER A 111 -18.07 -1.83 17.89
N PRO A 112 -17.54 -1.34 19.03
CA PRO A 112 -16.47 -0.36 19.01
C PRO A 112 -15.14 -0.98 18.57
N VAL A 113 -14.35 -0.22 17.80
CA VAL A 113 -12.97 -0.53 17.43
C VAL A 113 -12.03 0.52 18.00
N ALA A 114 -11.03 0.06 18.74
CA ALA A 114 -10.03 0.92 19.37
C ALA A 114 -8.86 1.18 18.41
N LEU A 115 -8.46 2.45 18.27
CA LEU A 115 -7.32 2.89 17.46
C LEU A 115 -6.43 3.86 18.24
N PRO A 116 -5.09 3.74 18.17
CA PRO A 116 -4.19 4.79 18.62
C PRO A 116 -4.52 6.13 17.93
N PHE A 117 -4.39 7.26 18.65
CA PHE A 117 -4.63 8.59 18.10
C PHE A 117 -3.49 9.56 18.46
N PRO A 118 -2.93 10.32 17.50
CA PRO A 118 -3.30 10.41 16.08
C PRO A 118 -2.90 9.16 15.26
N ALA A 119 -3.61 8.89 14.17
CA ALA A 119 -3.36 7.76 13.26
C ALA A 119 -3.64 8.12 11.79
N TYR A 120 -3.37 7.17 10.89
CA TYR A 120 -3.66 7.29 9.48
C TYR A 120 -5.17 7.47 9.25
N MET A 121 -5.55 8.66 8.76
CA MET A 121 -6.95 9.11 8.70
C MET A 121 -7.92 8.12 8.02
N PRO A 122 -7.54 7.44 6.93
CA PRO A 122 -8.41 6.44 6.29
C PRO A 122 -8.84 5.27 7.19
N PHE A 123 -8.16 5.01 8.31
CA PHE A 123 -8.64 4.01 9.27
C PHE A 123 -10.02 4.40 9.84
N PHE A 124 -10.28 5.69 10.02
CA PHE A 124 -11.57 6.18 10.50
C PHE A 124 -12.66 6.05 9.42
N ASP A 125 -12.29 6.22 8.15
CA ASP A 125 -13.21 6.01 7.03
C ASP A 125 -13.64 4.54 6.97
N VAL A 126 -12.72 3.59 7.18
CA VAL A 126 -13.06 2.15 7.28
C VAL A 126 -14.09 1.89 8.39
N LEU A 127 -13.94 2.51 9.57
CA LEU A 127 -14.93 2.36 10.65
C LEU A 127 -16.29 2.96 10.27
N HIS A 128 -16.29 4.10 9.58
CA HIS A 128 -17.52 4.74 9.14
C HIS A 128 -18.29 3.88 8.13
N VAL A 129 -17.63 3.40 7.07
CA VAL A 129 -18.29 2.60 6.03
C VAL A 129 -18.72 1.23 6.53
N THR A 130 -18.02 0.69 7.52
CA THR A 130 -18.40 -0.58 8.16
C THR A 130 -19.38 -0.40 9.33
N GLY A 131 -19.78 0.82 9.68
CA GLY A 131 -20.73 1.07 10.78
C GLY A 131 -20.20 0.69 12.16
N ARG A 132 -18.91 0.86 12.41
CA ARG A 132 -18.26 0.60 13.71
C ARG A 132 -18.08 1.90 14.50
N GLN A 133 -18.25 1.82 15.81
CA GLN A 133 -17.96 2.94 16.69
C GLN A 133 -16.45 3.11 16.86
N ARG A 134 -15.98 4.36 16.85
CA ARG A 134 -14.57 4.68 17.07
C ARG A 134 -14.30 4.84 18.57
N VAL A 135 -13.28 4.13 19.06
CA VAL A 135 -12.66 4.40 20.37
C VAL A 135 -11.23 4.85 20.14
N GLU A 136 -10.91 6.07 20.57
CA GLU A 136 -9.56 6.61 20.45
C GLU A 136 -8.73 6.25 21.67
N VAL A 137 -7.50 5.80 21.44
CA VAL A 137 -6.49 5.56 22.48
C VAL A 137 -5.42 6.64 22.33
N PRO A 138 -5.41 7.70 23.16
CA PRO A 138 -4.46 8.80 23.01
C PRO A 138 -3.01 8.31 23.15
N MET A 139 -2.16 8.67 22.20
CA MET A 139 -0.72 8.45 22.33
C MET A 139 -0.15 9.38 23.39
N VAL A 140 0.60 8.82 24.34
CA VAL A 140 1.36 9.61 25.31
C VAL A 140 2.64 10.10 24.66
N GLN A 141 2.96 11.38 24.84
CA GLN A 141 4.30 11.87 24.55
C GLN A 141 5.25 11.27 25.59
N GLN A 142 6.33 10.65 25.12
CA GLN A 142 7.46 10.27 25.97
C GLN A 142 8.53 11.37 25.93
#